data_AF-A0A7V1MZF4-F1
#
_entry.id   AF-A0A7V1MZF4-F1
#
_cell.length_a   1.000
_cell.length_b   1.000
_cell.length_c   1.000
_cell.angle_alpha   90.00
_cell.angle_beta   90.00
_cell.angle_gamma   90.00
#
_symmetry.space_group_name_H-M   'P 1'
#
loop_
_entity.id
_entity.type
_entity.pdbx_description
1 polymer ?
#
loop_
_entity_poly.entity_id
_entity_poly.type
_entity_poly.pdbx_seq_one_letter_code
_entity_poly.pdbx_strand_id
1 'polypeptide(L)' 'ETEFPQLKPKKNRKGDRRYTKKDILIIDKIYTLLKVRGFTLKGAKEELKVQIKSENQNNKIISKLKRIKRGLEKIKEEIS' A
#
# COMPACT_ATOMS: atom_id res chain seq x y z
N GLU A 1 -11.93 16.46 -1.73
CA GLU A 1 -10.93 15.40 -1.48
C GLU A 1 -11.70 14.23 -0.85
N THR A 2 -12.37 13.48 -1.72
CA THR A 2 -13.45 12.54 -1.38
C THR A 2 -13.45 11.34 -2.34
N GLU A 3 -12.80 11.48 -3.49
CA GLU A 3 -12.79 10.47 -4.53
C GLU A 3 -11.97 9.24 -4.18
N PHE A 4 -10.89 9.40 -3.41
CA PHE A 4 -9.97 8.32 -3.04
C PHE A 4 -9.94 8.17 -1.51
N PRO A 5 -10.69 7.19 -0.94
CA PRO A 5 -10.75 6.98 0.51
C PRO A 5 -9.40 6.72 1.18
N GLN A 6 -8.43 6.21 0.42
CA GLN A 6 -7.06 5.96 0.86
C GLN A 6 -6.22 7.23 1.05
N LEU A 7 -6.62 8.37 0.48
CA LEU A 7 -5.92 9.64 0.60
C LEU A 7 -6.72 10.57 1.50
N LYS A 8 -6.39 10.58 2.80
CA LYS A 8 -7.04 11.42 3.82
C LYS A 8 -5.99 12.24 4.58
N PRO A 9 -5.46 13.31 3.98
CA PRO A 9 -4.48 14.14 4.66
C PRO A 9 -5.09 14.77 5.92
N LYS A 10 -4.32 14.80 7.01
CA LYS A 10 -4.74 15.50 8.23
C LYS A 10 -4.67 17.00 8.00
N LYS A 11 -5.67 17.73 8.48
CA LYS A 11 -5.63 19.20 8.49
C LYS A 11 -4.91 19.68 9.75
N ASN A 12 -4.08 20.72 9.64
CA ASN A 12 -3.52 21.41 10.80
C ASN A 12 -4.59 22.34 11.45
N ARG A 13 -4.25 22.97 12.58
CA ARG A 13 -5.14 23.95 13.28
C ARG A 13 -5.59 25.13 12.39
N LYS A 14 -4.82 25.47 11.36
CA LYS A 14 -5.10 26.55 10.39
C LYS A 14 -5.91 26.08 9.18
N GLY A 15 -6.12 24.77 9.01
CA GLY A 15 -6.88 24.17 7.90
C GLY A 15 -6.04 23.60 6.75
N ASP A 16 -4.71 23.77 6.76
CA ASP A 16 -3.84 23.26 5.68
C ASP A 16 -3.71 21.74 5.75
N ARG A 17 -3.66 21.12 4.57
CA ARG A 17 -3.47 19.68 4.41
C ARG A 17 -2.00 19.32 4.65
N ARG A 18 -1.76 18.39 5.58
CA ARG A 18 -0.45 17.78 5.80
C ARG A 18 -0.43 16.38 5.19
N TYR A 19 0.47 16.19 4.24
CA TYR A 19 0.72 14.93 3.57
C TYR A 19 1.91 14.22 4.21
N THR A 20 1.76 12.94 4.51
CA THR A 20 2.84 12.06 4.94
C THR A 20 3.54 11.46 3.72
N LYS A 21 4.71 10.85 3.92
CA LYS A 21 5.40 10.09 2.85
C LYS A 21 4.48 9.04 2.23
N LYS A 22 3.64 8.38 3.02
CA LYS A 22 2.65 7.40 2.53
C LYS A 22 1.61 8.05 1.63
N ASP A 23 1.13 9.24 1.99
CA ASP A 23 0.17 9.97 1.17
C ASP A 23 0.78 10.38 -0.18
N ILE A 24 2.05 10.82 -0.19
CA ILE A 24 2.76 11.15 -1.44
C ILE A 24 2.85 9.92 -2.37
N LEU A 25 3.19 8.74 -1.83
CA LEU A 25 3.22 7.51 -2.61
C LEU A 25 1.83 7.15 -3.19
N ILE A 26 0.76 7.38 -2.43
CA ILE A 26 -0.61 7.15 -2.91
C ILE A 26 -0.97 8.17 -4.01
N ILE A 27 -0.59 9.44 -3.85
CA ILE A 27 -0.80 10.49 -4.85
C ILE A 27 -0.07 10.16 -6.15
N ASP A 28 1.18 9.69 -6.07
CA ASP A 28 1.97 9.30 -7.23
C ASP A 28 1.32 8.14 -8.01
N LYS A 29 0.82 7.12 -7.29
CA LYS A 29 0.03 6.03 -7.90
C LYS A 29 -1.23 6.56 -8.59
N ILE A 30 -1.99 7.44 -7.93
CA ILE A 30 -3.20 8.05 -8.51
C ILE A 30 -2.85 8.85 -9.77
N TYR A 31 -1.80 9.67 -9.72
CA TYR A 31 -1.32 10.47 -10.85
C TYR A 31 -0.94 9.57 -12.03
N THR A 32 -0.17 8.51 -11.77
CA THR A 32 0.24 7.54 -12.79
C THR A 32 -0.97 6.90 -13.47
N LEU A 33 -1.97 6.47 -12.70
CA LEU A 33 -3.17 5.86 -13.27
C LEU A 33 -3.97 6.82 -14.14
N LEU A 34 -4.16 8.06 -13.70
CA LEU A 34 -5.00 9.02 -14.41
C LEU A 34 -4.28 9.71 -15.58
N LYS A 35 -3.01 10.10 -15.39
CA LYS A 35 -2.28 10.96 -16.33
C LYS A 35 -1.33 10.19 -17.24
N VAL A 36 -0.72 9.13 -16.74
CA VAL A 36 0.23 8.33 -17.53
C VAL A 36 -0.49 7.20 -18.25
N ARG A 37 -1.35 6.47 -17.54
CA ARG A 37 -2.08 5.32 -18.10
C ARG A 37 -3.45 5.65 -18.67
N GLY A 38 -3.94 6.89 -18.49
CA GLY A 38 -5.17 7.37 -19.09
C GLY A 38 -6.46 6.75 -18.55
N PHE A 39 -6.46 6.19 -17.34
CA PHE A 39 -7.68 5.68 -16.74
C PHE A 39 -8.66 6.82 -16.41
N THR A 40 -9.96 6.51 -16.50
CA THR A 40 -10.99 7.38 -15.91
C THR A 40 -10.88 7.39 -14.38
N LEU A 41 -11.45 8.40 -13.72
CA LEU A 41 -11.51 8.47 -12.25
C LEU A 41 -12.09 7.19 -11.64
N LYS A 42 -13.15 6.63 -12.23
CA LYS A 42 -13.76 5.38 -11.78
C LYS A 42 -12.80 4.19 -11.97
N GLY A 43 -12.16 4.09 -13.14
CA GLY A 43 -11.20 3.03 -13.44
C GLY A 43 -9.99 3.04 -12.50
N ALA A 44 -9.41 4.21 -12.25
CA ALA A 44 -8.29 4.36 -11.32
C ALA A 44 -8.65 3.94 -9.88
N LYS A 45 -9.88 4.20 -9.43
CA LYS A 45 -10.35 3.77 -8.10
C LYS A 45 -10.43 2.25 -7.99
N GLU A 46 -11.02 1.59 -8.98
CA GLU A 46 -11.13 0.12 -8.99
C GLU A 46 -9.75 -0.53 -9.07
N GLU A 47 -8.88 -0.02 -9.94
CA GLU A 47 -7.50 -0.49 -10.08
C GLU A 47 -6.70 -0.36 -8.76
N LEU A 48 -6.82 0.79 -8.06
CA LEU A 48 -6.19 0.97 -6.76
C LEU A 48 -6.69 -0.02 -5.70
N LYS A 49 -7.99 -0.36 -5.70
CA LYS A 49 -8.53 -1.37 -4.77
C LYS A 49 -7.96 -2.75 -5.05
N VAL A 50 -7.84 -3.13 -6.32
CA VAL A 50 -7.27 -4.42 -6.74
C VAL A 50 -5.81 -4.51 -6.33
N GLN A 51 -5.02 -3.47 -6.59
CA GLN A 51 -3.61 -3.42 -6.19
C GLN A 51 -3.42 -3.54 -4.67
N ILE A 52 -4.23 -2.83 -3.87
CA ILE A 52 -4.18 -2.93 -2.40
C ILE A 52 -4.52 -4.35 -1.93
N LYS A 53 -5.52 -5.00 -2.53
CA LYS A 53 -5.86 -6.40 -2.20
C LYS A 53 -4.70 -7.35 -2.51
N SER A 54 -4.08 -7.21 -3.68
CA SER A 54 -2.92 -8.01 -4.07
C SER A 54 -1.72 -7.78 -3.14
N GLU A 55 -1.42 -6.52 -2.83
CA GLU A 55 -0.32 -6.15 -1.91
C GLU A 55 -0.54 -6.75 -0.51
N ASN A 56 -1.78 -6.74 -0.01
CA ASN A 56 -2.13 -7.39 1.24
C ASN A 56 -1.96 -8.92 1.21
N GLN A 57 -2.29 -9.59 0.10
CA GLN A 57 -2.06 -11.03 -0.05
C GLN A 57 -0.56 -11.35 -0.08
N ASN A 58 0.22 -10.58 -0.83
CA ASN A 58 1.68 -10.73 -0.89
C ASN A 58 2.31 -10.55 0.50
N ASN A 59 1.86 -9.56 1.27
CA ASN A 59 2.32 -9.34 2.64
C ASN A 59 2.01 -10.53 3.56
N LYS A 60 0.85 -11.18 3.40
CA LYS A 60 0.51 -12.42 4.13
C LYS A 60 1.41 -13.59 3.74
N ILE A 61 1.74 -13.72 2.45
CA ILE A 61 2.65 -14.77 1.96
C ILE A 61 4.05 -14.54 2.53
N ILE A 62 4.57 -13.31 2.44
CA ILE A 62 5.89 -12.93 2.97
C ILE A 62 5.96 -13.21 4.48
N SER A 63 4.94 -12.87 5.25
CA SER A 63 4.94 -13.13 6.70
C SER A 63 4.95 -14.62 7.02
N LYS A 64 4.21 -15.44 6.26
CA LYS A 64 4.23 -16.90 6.38
C LYS A 64 5.62 -17.46 6.05
N LEU A 65 6.24 -17.02 4.97
CA LEU A 65 7.59 -17.45 4.57
C LEU A 65 8.63 -17.06 5.61
N LYS A 66 8.56 -15.84 6.16
CA LYS A 66 9.44 -15.40 7.26
C LYS A 66 9.27 -16.25 8.52
N ARG A 67 8.05 -16.73 8.81
CA ARG A 67 7.82 -17.64 9.94
C ARG A 67 8.42 -19.03 9.68
N ILE A 68 8.24 -19.58 8.48
CA ILE A 68 8.83 -20.86 8.10
C ILE A 68 10.36 -20.79 8.15
N LYS A 69 10.96 -19.74 7.57
CA LYS A 69 12.41 -19.51 7.61
C LYS A 69 12.94 -19.51 9.05
N ARG A 70 12.32 -18.74 9.95
CA ARG A 70 12.71 -18.72 11.37
C ARG A 70 12.56 -20.07 12.05
N GLY A 71 11.55 -20.87 11.68
CA GLY A 71 11.40 -22.24 12.20
C GLY A 71 12.54 -23.16 11.74
N LEU A 72 12.92 -23.08 10.46
CA LEU A 72 14.02 -23.86 9.91
C LEU A 72 15.38 -23.45 10.47
N GLU A 73 15.59 -22.15 10.71
CA GLU A 73 16.81 -21.63 11.35
C GLU A 73 16.98 -22.20 12.77
N LYS A 74 15.90 -22.27 13.56
CA LYS A 74 15.93 -22.89 14.89
C LYS A 74 16.28 -24.37 14.85
N ILE A 75 15.64 -25.14 13.95
CA ILE A 75 15.93 -26.57 13.80
C ILE A 75 17.41 -26.78 13.41
N LYS A 76 17.95 -25.92 12.54
CA LYS A 76 19.37 -25.97 12.17
C LYS A 76 20.29 -25.71 13.37
N GLU A 77 19.95 -24.75 14.22
CA GLU A 77 20.69 -24.44 15.46
C GLU A 77 20.62 -25.57 16.48
N GLU A 78 19.49 -26.28 16.59
CA GLU A 78 19.34 -27.41 17.53
C GLU A 78 20.09 -28.69 17.09
N ILE A 79 20.41 -28.82 15.80
CA ILE A 79 21.10 -29.99 15.22
C ILE A 79 22.61 -29.75 15.05
N SER A 80 23.07 -28.48 15.05
CA SER A 80 24.49 -28.12 14.97
C SER A 80 25.12 -28.04 16.35
#